data_AF-A0A540W1W2-F1
#
_entry.id   AF-A0A540W1W2-F1
#
_cell.length_a   1.000
_cell.length_b   1.000
_cell.length_c   1.000
_cell.angle_alpha   90.00
_cell.angle_beta   90.00
_cell.angle_gamma   90.00
#
_symmetry.space_group_name_H-M   'P 1'
#
loop_
_entity.id
_entity.type
_entity.pdbx_description
1 polymer ?
#
loop_
_entity_poly.entity_id
_entity_poly.type
_entity_poly.pdbx_seq_one_letter_code
_entity_poly.pdbx_strand_id
1 'polypeptide(L)'
;MPASVAVQGGLLRAVEVEWAEQHWADTEWNDPTPVAFGADQPKYQCAEYVARALAAAGLVPGLRADDPQDSYFHYTAPSGTTYDLLLISDLPPYHTLYDYLMDSRLGSDVGDQPGRARPGDVVVTYAGPGGTRSHTGLVVTAQDGSAEPTVDAHNRARRHYEYHYYAPSHLVRIDPLALSGGFDSVPVASGVPAPGGPVPQDPIGPQV
;
A
#
# COMPACT_ATOMS: atom_id res chain seq x y z
N MET A 1 -23.17 11.26 1.44
CA MET A 1 -22.03 11.88 0.73
C MET A 1 -22.59 12.76 -0.38
N PRO A 2 -22.20 14.03 -0.53
CA PRO A 2 -22.67 14.87 -1.63
C PRO A 2 -22.13 14.36 -2.98
N ALA A 3 -22.89 14.52 -4.06
CA ALA A 3 -22.59 13.93 -5.37
C ALA A 3 -21.21 14.33 -5.95
N SER A 4 -20.72 15.53 -5.65
CA SER A 4 -19.40 16.01 -6.09
C SER A 4 -18.22 15.22 -5.51
N VAL A 5 -18.33 14.84 -4.24
CA VAL A 5 -17.31 14.06 -3.51
C VAL A 5 -17.23 12.64 -4.09
N ALA A 6 -18.37 12.02 -4.38
CA ALA A 6 -18.40 10.71 -5.02
C ALA A 6 -17.79 10.72 -6.43
N VAL A 7 -18.04 11.77 -7.22
CA VAL A 7 -17.43 11.94 -8.55
C VAL A 7 -15.92 12.10 -8.46
N GLN A 8 -15.43 12.95 -7.55
CA GLN A 8 -14.00 13.14 -7.35
C GLN A 8 -13.29 11.85 -6.92
N GLY A 9 -13.84 11.12 -5.94
CA GLY A 9 -13.27 9.85 -5.50
C GLY A 9 -13.35 8.73 -6.57
N GLY A 10 -14.27 8.84 -7.53
CA GLY A 10 -14.32 7.96 -8.70
C GLY A 10 -13.25 8.30 -9.75
N LEU A 11 -12.97 9.59 -9.96
CA LEU A 11 -11.93 10.04 -10.88
C LEU A 11 -10.53 9.63 -10.43
N LEU A 12 -10.22 9.76 -9.14
CA LEU A 12 -8.90 9.38 -8.61
C LEU A 12 -8.64 7.87 -8.79
N ARG A 13 -9.63 7.04 -8.49
CA ARG A 13 -9.57 5.60 -8.76
C ARG A 13 -9.38 5.26 -10.23
N ALA A 14 -10.06 5.99 -11.12
CA ALA A 14 -9.88 5.78 -12.55
C ALA A 14 -8.45 6.08 -12.99
N VAL A 15 -7.79 7.09 -12.41
CA VAL A 15 -6.38 7.40 -12.68
C VAL A 15 -5.45 6.30 -12.18
N GLU A 16 -5.64 5.79 -10.96
CA GLU A 16 -4.85 4.66 -10.44
C GLU A 16 -4.93 3.43 -11.36
N VAL A 17 -6.14 3.07 -11.74
CA VAL A 17 -6.44 1.89 -12.55
C VAL A 17 -5.92 2.07 -13.98
N GLU A 18 -6.15 3.23 -14.59
CA GLU A 18 -5.62 3.54 -15.92
C GLU A 18 -4.09 3.48 -15.92
N TRP A 19 -3.45 4.04 -14.89
CA TRP A 19 -2.00 3.96 -14.74
C TRP A 19 -1.53 2.51 -14.63
N ALA A 20 -2.16 1.71 -13.76
CA ALA A 20 -1.83 0.29 -13.58
C ALA A 20 -1.94 -0.51 -14.90
N GLU A 21 -3.05 -0.35 -15.61
CA GLU A 21 -3.35 -1.02 -16.89
C GLU A 21 -2.36 -0.68 -18.00
N GLN A 22 -1.77 0.51 -17.96
CA GLN A 22 -0.80 0.96 -18.96
C GLN A 22 0.61 0.42 -18.69
N HIS A 23 0.94 0.13 -17.43
CA HIS A 23 2.33 -0.12 -17.01
C HIS A 23 2.58 -1.55 -16.49
N TRP A 24 1.57 -2.43 -16.42
CA TRP A 24 1.68 -3.79 -15.84
C TRP A 24 2.79 -4.67 -16.43
N ALA A 25 3.21 -4.39 -17.67
CA ALA A 25 4.22 -5.15 -18.39
C ALA A 25 5.57 -4.43 -18.49
N ASP A 26 5.70 -3.22 -17.95
CA ASP A 26 6.91 -2.43 -18.14
C ASP A 26 8.13 -3.10 -17.51
N THR A 27 9.28 -2.96 -18.16
CA THR A 27 10.53 -3.56 -17.67
C THR A 27 11.01 -2.83 -16.42
N GLU A 28 10.88 -1.51 -16.38
CA GLU A 28 11.24 -0.63 -15.26
C GLU A 28 10.30 0.58 -15.23
N TRP A 29 10.29 1.35 -14.14
CA TRP A 29 9.45 2.55 -14.04
C TRP A 29 9.77 3.64 -15.09
N ASN A 30 11.00 3.66 -15.62
CA ASN A 30 11.48 4.58 -16.65
C ASN A 30 11.78 3.90 -17.99
N ASP A 31 11.46 2.60 -18.11
CA ASP A 31 11.60 1.84 -19.34
C ASP A 31 10.26 1.15 -19.65
N PRO A 32 9.41 1.80 -20.47
CA PRO A 32 8.09 1.27 -20.83
C PRO A 32 8.19 0.16 -21.89
N THR A 33 9.39 -0.41 -22.14
CA THR A 33 9.52 -1.59 -22.98
C THR A 33 8.79 -2.75 -22.31
N PRO A 34 7.72 -3.29 -22.91
CA PRO A 34 6.94 -4.33 -22.26
C PRO A 34 7.70 -5.67 -22.30
N VAL A 35 7.71 -6.38 -21.18
CA VAL A 35 8.09 -7.78 -21.14
C VAL A 35 6.91 -8.66 -21.59
N ALA A 36 7.21 -9.92 -21.95
CA ALA A 36 6.15 -10.86 -22.28
C ALA A 36 5.26 -11.15 -21.06
N PHE A 37 3.98 -11.45 -21.30
CA PHE A 37 3.05 -11.85 -20.25
C PHE A 37 3.62 -13.01 -19.42
N GLY A 38 3.57 -12.88 -18.10
CA GLY A 38 4.08 -13.85 -17.12
C GLY A 38 5.60 -13.88 -16.99
N ALA A 39 6.36 -13.09 -17.76
CA ALA A 39 7.79 -12.96 -17.61
C ALA A 39 8.15 -12.22 -16.31
N ASP A 40 9.31 -12.56 -15.75
CA ASP A 40 9.82 -11.88 -14.56
C ASP A 40 10.17 -10.42 -14.90
N GLN A 41 9.81 -9.50 -14.01
CA GLN A 41 10.19 -8.09 -14.06
C GLN A 41 11.25 -7.86 -12.96
N PRO A 42 12.55 -7.97 -13.29
CA PRO A 42 13.63 -8.01 -12.29
C PRO A 42 13.86 -6.67 -11.61
N LYS A 43 13.31 -5.60 -12.18
CA LYS A 43 13.41 -4.23 -11.74
C LYS A 43 11.98 -3.70 -11.70
N TYR A 44 11.73 -2.71 -10.83
CA TYR A 44 10.38 -2.22 -10.58
C TYR A 44 9.44 -3.29 -9.99
N GLN A 45 9.48 -3.39 -8.66
CA GLN A 45 8.83 -4.46 -7.90
C GLN A 45 7.39 -4.10 -7.52
N CYS A 46 6.63 -5.09 -7.06
CA CYS A 46 5.21 -5.01 -6.75
C CYS A 46 4.78 -3.81 -5.91
N ALA A 47 5.54 -3.47 -4.86
CA ALA A 47 5.22 -2.32 -4.01
C ALA A 47 5.44 -0.99 -4.75
N GLU A 48 6.56 -0.84 -5.46
CA GLU A 48 6.81 0.35 -6.27
C GLU A 48 5.72 0.52 -7.34
N TYR A 49 5.25 -0.59 -7.93
CA TYR A 49 4.17 -0.58 -8.90
C TYR A 49 2.88 0.03 -8.37
N VAL A 50 2.43 -0.46 -7.22
CA VAL A 50 1.24 0.09 -6.55
C VAL A 50 1.49 1.54 -6.09
N ALA A 51 2.67 1.84 -5.55
CA ALA A 51 3.00 3.19 -5.07
C ALA A 51 2.97 4.24 -6.20
N ARG A 52 3.46 3.90 -7.39
CA ARG A 52 3.42 4.79 -8.56
C ARG A 52 1.99 4.96 -9.10
N ALA A 53 1.17 3.91 -9.11
CA ALA A 53 -0.24 4.01 -9.45
C ALA A 53 -0.99 4.98 -8.51
N LEU A 54 -0.72 4.89 -7.20
CA LEU A 54 -1.27 5.81 -6.20
C LEU A 54 -0.74 7.25 -6.39
N ALA A 55 0.55 7.42 -6.67
CA ALA A 55 1.16 8.71 -6.94
C ALA A 55 0.60 9.37 -8.21
N ALA A 56 0.26 8.59 -9.24
CA ALA A 56 -0.39 9.09 -10.45
C ALA A 56 -1.73 9.79 -10.15
N ALA A 57 -2.49 9.28 -9.19
CA ALA A 57 -3.72 9.89 -8.70
C ALA A 57 -3.50 10.95 -7.60
N GLY A 58 -2.24 11.29 -7.27
CA GLY A 58 -1.93 12.25 -6.21
C GLY A 58 -2.20 11.74 -4.80
N LEU A 59 -2.33 10.42 -4.61
CA LEU A 59 -2.54 9.79 -3.31
C LEU A 59 -1.25 9.55 -2.53
N VAL A 60 -0.11 9.98 -3.06
CA VAL A 60 1.18 10.06 -2.38
C VAL A 60 1.65 11.51 -2.46
N PRO A 61 1.21 12.40 -1.55
CA PRO A 61 1.43 13.84 -1.67
C PRO A 61 2.91 14.19 -1.82
N GLY A 62 3.25 14.97 -2.85
CA GLY A 62 4.61 15.39 -3.14
C GLY A 62 5.42 14.43 -4.02
N LEU A 63 4.87 13.27 -4.39
CA LEU A 63 5.44 12.37 -5.40
C LEU A 63 4.59 12.35 -6.67
N ARG A 64 5.28 12.17 -7.80
CA ARG A 64 4.72 11.89 -9.12
C ARG A 64 5.09 10.47 -9.54
N ALA A 65 4.25 9.86 -10.37
CA ALA A 65 4.49 8.52 -10.88
C ALA A 65 5.80 8.37 -11.68
N ASP A 66 6.35 9.46 -12.21
CA ASP A 66 7.60 9.53 -12.97
C ASP A 66 8.82 10.00 -12.15
N ASP A 67 8.67 10.19 -10.83
CA ASP A 67 9.79 10.59 -9.98
C ASP A 67 10.84 9.46 -9.84
N PRO A 68 12.12 9.80 -9.58
CA PRO A 68 13.17 8.81 -9.38
C PRO A 68 12.84 7.82 -8.26
N GLN A 69 13.25 6.55 -8.41
CA GLN A 69 13.04 5.50 -7.42
C GLN A 69 13.55 5.87 -6.01
N ASP A 70 14.64 6.65 -5.92
CA ASP A 70 15.17 7.16 -4.64
C ASP A 70 14.15 8.02 -3.86
N SER A 71 13.30 8.77 -4.57
CA SER A 71 12.23 9.56 -3.96
C SER A 71 11.13 8.69 -3.32
N TYR A 72 10.92 7.47 -3.83
CA TYR A 72 10.02 6.48 -3.24
C TYR A 72 10.66 5.71 -2.09
N PHE A 73 11.98 5.44 -2.17
CA PHE A 73 12.75 4.81 -1.09
C PHE A 73 12.87 5.69 0.16
N HIS A 74 12.91 7.01 -0.03
CA HIS A 74 13.06 8.01 1.03
C HIS A 74 11.85 8.93 1.19
N TYR A 75 10.65 8.45 0.84
CA TYR A 75 9.45 9.27 0.86
C TYR A 75 9.15 9.75 2.28
N THR A 76 9.10 11.07 2.50
CA THR A 76 8.68 11.65 3.77
C THR A 76 7.27 12.22 3.62
N ALA A 77 6.31 11.59 4.29
CA ALA A 77 4.93 12.04 4.28
C ALA A 77 4.81 13.40 5.01
N PRO A 78 3.74 14.17 4.76
CA PRO A 78 3.49 15.42 5.49
C PRO A 78 3.38 15.28 7.01
N SER A 79 3.17 14.07 7.55
CA SER A 79 3.28 13.78 8.99
C SER A 79 4.70 13.88 9.55
N GLY A 80 5.73 13.87 8.68
CA GLY A 80 7.13 13.81 9.03
C GLY A 80 7.72 12.39 9.09
N THR A 81 6.90 11.34 8.97
CA THR A 81 7.37 9.94 8.93
C THR A 81 7.95 9.63 7.55
N THR A 82 9.11 8.98 7.53
CA THR A 82 9.74 8.48 6.30
C THR A 82 9.34 7.02 6.05
N TYR A 83 8.92 6.73 4.82
CA TYR A 83 8.50 5.43 4.33
C TYR A 83 9.39 5.00 3.17
N ASP A 84 9.69 3.71 3.12
CA ASP A 84 10.17 3.01 1.92
C ASP A 84 8.96 2.43 1.19
N LEU A 85 8.50 3.16 0.17
CA LEU A 85 7.36 2.76 -0.65
C LEU A 85 7.71 1.64 -1.66
N LEU A 86 8.98 1.22 -1.72
CA LEU A 86 9.45 0.11 -2.54
C LEU A 86 9.31 -1.24 -1.84
N LEU A 87 8.96 -1.23 -0.55
CA LEU A 87 8.80 -2.43 0.27
C LEU A 87 7.35 -2.66 0.66
N ILE A 88 6.93 -3.93 0.61
CA ILE A 88 5.67 -4.42 1.20
C ILE A 88 5.92 -5.32 2.41
N SER A 89 7.05 -6.05 2.40
CA SER A 89 7.42 -6.97 3.46
C SER A 89 7.92 -6.22 4.69
N ASP A 90 7.50 -6.70 5.86
CA ASP A 90 7.99 -6.25 7.15
C ASP A 90 9.52 -6.33 7.25
N LEU A 91 10.19 -5.19 7.33
CA LEU A 91 11.65 -5.13 7.46
C LEU A 91 12.08 -3.96 8.34
N PRO A 92 12.31 -4.18 9.65
CA PRO A 92 12.86 -3.13 10.51
C PRO A 92 14.25 -2.65 10.02
N PRO A 93 14.56 -1.35 10.13
CA PRO A 93 13.76 -0.29 10.75
C PRO A 93 12.79 0.44 9.79
N TYR A 94 12.54 -0.08 8.59
CA TYR A 94 11.79 0.63 7.56
C TYR A 94 10.27 0.59 7.81
N HIS A 95 9.60 1.70 7.46
CA HIS A 95 8.15 1.75 7.29
C HIS A 95 7.81 1.49 5.83
N THR A 96 6.91 0.55 5.57
CA THR A 96 6.59 0.03 4.23
C THR A 96 5.46 0.80 3.53
N LEU A 97 5.16 0.45 2.28
CA LEU A 97 3.97 0.93 1.57
C LEU A 97 2.68 0.67 2.38
N TYR A 98 2.52 -0.51 2.98
CA TYR A 98 1.31 -0.79 3.76
C TYR A 98 1.24 0.07 5.01
N ASP A 99 2.37 0.34 5.67
CA ASP A 99 2.39 1.21 6.84
C ASP A 99 1.98 2.63 6.45
N TYR A 100 2.45 3.13 5.29
CA TYR A 100 1.97 4.40 4.72
C TYR A 100 0.44 4.40 4.52
N LEU A 101 -0.12 3.35 3.90
CA LEU A 101 -1.56 3.25 3.66
C LEU A 101 -2.36 3.33 4.97
N MET A 102 -1.92 2.64 6.02
CA MET A 102 -2.61 2.63 7.30
C MET A 102 -2.42 3.94 8.08
N ASP A 103 -1.19 4.43 8.19
CA ASP A 103 -0.84 5.61 8.98
C ASP A 103 -1.47 6.89 8.42
N SER A 104 -1.49 7.02 7.09
CA SER A 104 -2.13 8.14 6.39
C SER A 104 -3.66 8.08 6.39
N ARG A 105 -4.24 6.94 6.84
CA ARG A 105 -5.66 6.60 6.72
C ARG A 105 -6.18 6.53 5.29
N LEU A 106 -5.27 6.51 4.31
CA LEU A 106 -5.61 6.31 2.91
C LEU A 106 -6.19 4.90 2.69
N GLY A 107 -5.65 3.91 3.40
CA GLY A 107 -6.07 2.52 3.33
C GLY A 107 -6.75 2.05 4.61
N SER A 108 -7.69 1.12 4.45
CA SER A 108 -8.22 0.29 5.54
C SER A 108 -8.18 -1.17 5.13
N ASP A 109 -7.45 -1.99 5.86
CA ASP A 109 -7.47 -3.44 5.70
C ASP A 109 -8.86 -3.98 6.07
N VAL A 110 -9.54 -4.61 5.11
CA VAL A 110 -10.87 -5.21 5.30
C VAL A 110 -10.83 -6.74 5.28
N GLY A 111 -9.64 -7.33 5.33
CA GLY A 111 -9.41 -8.77 5.31
C GLY A 111 -9.68 -9.41 3.95
N ASP A 112 -9.85 -10.73 3.96
CA ASP A 112 -10.20 -11.52 2.79
C ASP A 112 -11.69 -11.31 2.42
N GLN A 113 -11.96 -10.30 1.60
CA GLN A 113 -13.31 -9.85 1.24
C GLN A 113 -13.39 -9.43 -0.25
N PRO A 114 -13.14 -10.35 -1.21
CA PRO A 114 -13.13 -10.02 -2.65
C PRO A 114 -14.44 -9.42 -3.14
N GLY A 115 -15.59 -9.85 -2.61
CA GLY A 115 -16.89 -9.26 -2.96
C GLY A 115 -17.11 -7.82 -2.51
N ARG A 116 -16.15 -7.24 -1.80
CA ARG A 116 -16.13 -5.82 -1.44
C ARG A 116 -15.04 -5.03 -2.16
N ALA A 117 -14.28 -5.66 -3.06
CA ALA A 117 -13.23 -5.04 -3.84
C ALA A 117 -13.81 -4.03 -4.82
N ARG A 118 -13.07 -2.94 -5.00
CA ARG A 118 -13.35 -1.90 -5.98
C ARG A 118 -12.06 -1.61 -6.76
N PRO A 119 -12.16 -1.20 -8.03
CA PRO A 119 -11.01 -0.71 -8.76
C PRO A 119 -10.29 0.39 -7.96
N GLY A 120 -8.96 0.32 -7.88
CA GLY A 120 -8.11 1.18 -7.06
C GLY A 120 -7.85 0.68 -5.64
N ASP A 121 -8.58 -0.34 -5.15
CA ASP A 121 -8.21 -1.01 -3.89
C ASP A 121 -6.89 -1.79 -4.07
N VAL A 122 -6.15 -2.00 -2.98
CA VAL A 122 -4.85 -2.70 -2.99
C VAL A 122 -5.02 -4.11 -2.45
N VAL A 123 -4.39 -5.09 -3.09
CA VAL A 123 -4.33 -6.48 -2.61
C VAL A 123 -2.98 -6.72 -1.97
N VAL A 124 -2.97 -7.26 -0.75
CA VAL A 124 -1.75 -7.57 0.00
C VAL A 124 -1.69 -9.07 0.23
N THR A 125 -0.68 -9.73 -0.32
CA THR A 125 -0.44 -11.16 -0.18
C THR A 125 0.49 -11.45 0.98
N TYR A 126 0.27 -12.57 1.64
CA TYR A 126 1.06 -13.05 2.77
C TYR A 126 1.82 -14.33 2.42
N ALA A 127 2.98 -14.53 3.04
CA ALA A 127 3.79 -15.74 2.94
C ALA A 127 3.17 -16.91 3.72
N GLY A 128 1.98 -17.35 3.29
CA GLY A 128 1.17 -18.36 3.96
C GLY A 128 0.21 -17.79 5.03
N PRO A 129 -0.72 -18.61 5.54
CA PRO A 129 -1.68 -18.17 6.55
C PRO A 129 -0.99 -17.68 7.83
N GLY A 130 -1.28 -16.43 8.23
CA GLY A 130 -0.61 -15.78 9.38
C GLY A 130 0.86 -15.43 9.14
N GLY A 131 1.33 -15.53 7.89
CA GLY A 131 2.68 -15.16 7.50
C GLY A 131 2.87 -13.64 7.41
N THR A 132 4.08 -13.22 7.05
CA THR A 132 4.39 -11.81 6.78
C THR A 132 3.89 -11.40 5.41
N ARG A 133 3.66 -10.10 5.22
CA ARG A 133 3.39 -9.51 3.90
C ARG A 133 4.52 -9.88 2.93
N SER A 134 4.18 -10.23 1.69
CA SER A 134 5.16 -10.77 0.71
C SER A 134 4.99 -10.23 -0.71
N HIS A 135 3.80 -9.78 -1.08
CA HIS A 135 3.51 -9.24 -2.41
C HIS A 135 2.32 -8.30 -2.35
N THR A 136 2.16 -7.46 -3.37
CA THR A 136 1.02 -6.55 -3.49
C THR A 136 0.63 -6.32 -4.95
N GLY A 137 -0.62 -5.93 -5.18
CA GLY A 137 -1.15 -5.59 -6.50
C GLY A 137 -2.31 -4.60 -6.39
N LEU A 138 -2.78 -4.09 -7.52
CA LEU A 138 -3.90 -3.16 -7.59
C LEU A 138 -5.13 -3.84 -8.19
N VAL A 139 -6.28 -3.73 -7.54
CA VAL A 139 -7.56 -4.16 -8.10
C VAL A 139 -7.89 -3.24 -9.29
N VAL A 140 -8.09 -3.83 -10.47
CA VAL A 140 -8.43 -3.10 -11.70
C VAL A 140 -9.87 -3.33 -12.15
N THR A 141 -10.50 -4.44 -11.74
CA THR A 141 -11.93 -4.68 -11.95
C THR A 141 -12.64 -5.09 -10.66
N ALA A 142 -13.88 -4.65 -10.49
CA ALA A 142 -14.76 -5.14 -9.42
C ALA A 142 -15.28 -6.54 -9.75
N GLN A 143 -15.82 -7.22 -8.74
CA GLN A 143 -16.59 -8.45 -8.95
C GLN A 143 -17.78 -8.18 -9.91
N ASP A 144 -17.96 -9.04 -10.90
CA ASP A 144 -19.12 -9.02 -11.81
C ASP A 144 -19.84 -10.38 -11.78
N GLY A 145 -20.99 -10.43 -11.13
CA GLY A 145 -21.73 -11.68 -10.92
C GLY A 145 -20.89 -12.72 -10.19
N SER A 146 -20.58 -13.83 -10.87
CA SER A 146 -19.73 -14.90 -10.36
C SER A 146 -18.24 -14.75 -10.68
N ALA A 147 -17.86 -13.77 -11.50
CA ALA A 147 -16.46 -13.51 -11.84
C ALA A 147 -15.80 -12.75 -10.69
N GLU A 148 -14.61 -13.20 -10.26
CA GLU A 148 -13.84 -12.53 -9.22
C GLU A 148 -13.36 -11.15 -9.67
N PRO A 149 -13.15 -10.21 -8.73
CA PRO A 149 -12.39 -9.00 -9.05
C PRO A 149 -10.99 -9.38 -9.55
N THR A 150 -10.46 -8.60 -10.49
CA THR A 150 -9.14 -8.84 -11.05
C THR A 150 -8.11 -7.83 -10.57
N VAL A 151 -6.86 -8.26 -10.55
CA VAL A 151 -5.70 -7.57 -10.01
C VAL A 151 -4.60 -7.52 -11.06
N ASP A 152 -3.99 -6.35 -11.20
CA ASP A 152 -2.74 -6.17 -11.92
C ASP A 152 -1.58 -6.08 -10.92
N ALA A 153 -0.48 -6.77 -11.24
CA ALA A 153 0.69 -6.81 -10.35
C ALA A 153 2.00 -6.99 -11.11
N HIS A 154 3.07 -6.45 -10.53
CA HIS A 154 4.45 -6.58 -11.01
C HIS A 154 5.17 -7.81 -10.46
N ASN A 155 6.48 -7.91 -10.67
CA ASN A 155 7.38 -9.07 -10.44
C ASN A 155 7.20 -10.20 -11.44
N ARG A 156 5.96 -10.46 -11.85
CA ARG A 156 5.63 -11.25 -13.03
C ARG A 156 4.54 -10.50 -13.76
N ALA A 157 4.79 -10.11 -15.00
CA ALA A 157 3.89 -9.27 -15.78
C ALA A 157 2.51 -9.94 -15.87
N ARG A 158 1.61 -9.57 -14.95
CA ARG A 158 0.32 -10.20 -14.75
C ARG A 158 -0.74 -9.14 -14.81
N ARG A 159 -1.59 -9.30 -15.82
CA ARG A 159 -2.76 -8.47 -16.05
C ARG A 159 -4.01 -9.30 -15.81
N HIS A 160 -4.98 -8.71 -15.10
CA HIS A 160 -6.32 -9.21 -14.87
C HIS A 160 -6.37 -10.60 -14.23
N TYR A 161 -5.48 -10.87 -13.27
CA TYR A 161 -5.55 -12.12 -12.51
C TYR A 161 -6.62 -12.04 -11.43
N GLU A 162 -7.38 -13.11 -11.25
CA GLU A 162 -8.40 -13.21 -10.22
C GLU A 162 -7.79 -13.00 -8.82
N TYR A 163 -8.50 -12.30 -7.94
CA TYR A 163 -8.04 -11.95 -6.60
C TYR A 163 -7.47 -13.14 -5.81
N HIS A 164 -8.13 -14.31 -5.83
CA HIS A 164 -7.64 -15.47 -5.06
C HIS A 164 -6.41 -16.15 -5.66
N TYR A 165 -5.98 -15.78 -6.87
CA TYR A 165 -4.66 -16.19 -7.36
C TYR A 165 -3.54 -15.73 -6.41
N TYR A 166 -3.77 -14.62 -5.71
CA TYR A 166 -2.84 -13.99 -4.78
C TYR A 166 -3.04 -14.45 -3.33
N ALA A 167 -3.86 -15.49 -3.08
CA ALA A 167 -4.15 -15.97 -1.74
C ALA A 167 -2.92 -16.66 -1.10
N PRO A 168 -2.74 -16.57 0.24
CA PRO A 168 -3.58 -15.82 1.17
C PRO A 168 -3.37 -14.31 1.03
N SER A 169 -4.47 -13.57 0.90
CA SER A 169 -4.46 -12.13 0.63
C SER A 169 -5.53 -11.40 1.41
N HIS A 170 -5.24 -10.14 1.70
CA HIS A 170 -6.22 -9.18 2.21
C HIS A 170 -6.46 -8.09 1.18
N LEU A 171 -7.67 -7.56 1.21
CA LEU A 171 -8.04 -6.34 0.51
C LEU A 171 -7.80 -5.13 1.42
N VAL A 172 -6.98 -4.19 0.97
CA VAL A 172 -6.86 -2.85 1.56
C VAL A 172 -7.73 -1.90 0.74
N ARG A 173 -8.84 -1.47 1.34
CA ARG A 173 -9.73 -0.48 0.73
C ARG A 173 -9.07 0.88 0.73
N ILE A 174 -8.92 1.49 -0.45
CA ILE A 174 -8.43 2.86 -0.58
C ILE A 174 -9.61 3.83 -0.44
N ASP A 175 -9.45 4.87 0.37
CA ASP A 175 -10.32 6.05 0.39
C ASP A 175 -9.55 7.27 -0.17
N PRO A 176 -9.67 7.55 -1.48
CA PRO A 176 -8.94 8.62 -2.15
C PRO A 176 -9.19 10.02 -1.58
N LEU A 177 -10.25 10.18 -0.76
CA LEU A 177 -10.61 11.45 -0.15
C LEU A 177 -10.15 11.56 1.31
N ALA A 178 -9.58 10.51 1.89
CA ALA A 178 -9.03 10.55 3.24
C ALA A 178 -7.97 11.65 3.40
N LEU A 179 -7.21 11.93 2.35
CA LEU A 179 -6.18 12.98 2.33
C LEU A 179 -6.74 14.40 2.22
N SER A 180 -8.03 14.57 1.87
CA SER A 180 -8.68 15.89 1.76
C SER A 180 -8.94 16.57 3.11
N GLY A 181 -8.83 15.83 4.22
CA GLY A 181 -8.93 16.34 5.58
C GLY A 181 -7.60 16.80 6.21
N GLY A 182 -6.48 16.75 5.46
CA GLY A 182 -5.14 16.98 6.01
C GLY A 182 -4.64 15.85 6.91
N PHE A 183 -3.33 15.83 7.21
CA PHE A 183 -2.73 14.95 8.23
C PHE A 183 -3.06 15.42 9.66
N ASP A 184 -4.27 15.93 9.88
CA ASP A 184 -4.60 16.67 11.10
C ASP A 184 -4.73 15.75 12.32
N SER A 185 -3.78 15.99 13.24
CA SER A 185 -3.66 15.48 14.61
C SER A 185 -3.35 13.99 14.76
N VAL A 186 -2.07 13.65 14.63
CA VAL A 186 -1.48 12.61 15.49
C VAL A 186 -1.59 13.14 16.92
N PRO A 187 -2.37 12.53 17.84
CA PRO A 187 -2.01 12.67 19.23
C PRO A 187 -0.66 11.96 19.33
N VAL A 188 0.39 12.72 19.68
CA VAL A 188 1.63 12.13 20.15
C VAL A 188 1.23 11.08 21.17
N ALA A 189 1.46 9.81 20.84
CA ALA A 189 1.26 8.73 21.79
C ALA A 189 2.20 9.04 22.96
N SER A 190 1.65 9.66 24.00
CA SER A 190 2.33 9.91 25.25
C SER A 190 2.45 8.54 25.92
N GLY A 191 3.51 7.81 25.55
CA GLY A 191 3.63 6.41 25.92
C GLY A 191 4.93 5.74 25.50
N VAL A 192 6.02 6.50 25.32
CA VAL A 192 7.37 5.91 25.42
C VAL A 192 7.94 6.37 26.75
N PRO A 193 8.15 5.48 27.74
CA PRO A 193 8.91 5.84 28.92
C PRO A 193 10.34 6.17 28.46
N ALA A 194 10.84 7.35 28.84
CA ALA A 194 12.21 7.73 28.58
C ALA A 194 13.18 6.67 29.15
N PRO A 195 14.22 6.27 28.40
CA PRO A 195 15.25 5.41 28.96
C PRO A 195 16.10 6.25 29.93
N GLY A 196 16.06 5.93 31.23
CA GLY A 196 17.04 6.49 32.18
C GLY A 196 16.54 7.00 33.53
N GLY A 197 15.39 6.56 34.05
CA GLY A 197 15.02 6.79 35.45
C GLY A 197 15.64 5.73 36.39
N PRO A 198 16.07 6.07 37.63
CA PRO A 198 16.72 5.12 38.53
C PRO A 198 15.76 4.01 38.94
N VAL A 199 16.25 2.76 38.94
CA VAL A 199 15.55 1.59 39.46
C VAL A 199 15.26 1.79 40.96
N PRO A 200 14.00 1.76 41.42
CA PRO A 200 13.70 1.67 42.83
C PRO A 200 14.20 0.32 43.36
N GLN A 201 15.07 0.34 44.37
CA GLN A 201 15.40 -0.88 45.10
C GLN A 201 14.18 -1.31 45.92
N ASP A 202 13.68 -2.52 45.65
CA ASP A 202 12.67 -3.14 46.52
C ASP A 202 13.25 -3.32 47.94
N PRO A 203 12.49 -3.00 49.00
CA PRO A 203 12.92 -3.28 50.35
C PRO A 203 12.92 -4.80 50.57
N ILE A 204 14.09 -5.31 50.94
CA ILE A 204 14.27 -6.67 51.46
C ILE A 204 13.35 -6.82 52.69
N GLY A 205 12.26 -7.58 52.55
CA GLY A 205 11.47 -8.08 53.67
C GLY A 205 12.22 -9.22 54.38
N PRO A 206 12.07 -9.37 55.70
CA PRO A 206 12.89 -10.30 56.48
C PRO A 206 12.51 -11.75 56.20
N GLN A 207 13.53 -12.59 56.07
CA GLN A 207 13.44 -14.04 56.02
C GLN A 207 12.89 -14.57 57.36
N VAL A 208 11.84 -15.39 57.27
CA VAL A 208 11.47 -16.42 58.25
C VAL A 208 11.00 -17.66 57.50
#